data_AF-A0A2D4EQ52-F1
#
_entry.id   AF-A0A2D4EQ52-F1
#
_cell.length_a   1.000
_cell.length_b   1.000
_cell.length_c   1.000
_cell.angle_alpha   90.00
_cell.angle_beta   90.00
_cell.angle_gamma   90.00
#
_symmetry.space_group_name_H-M   'P 1'
#
loop_
_entity.id
_entity.type
_entity.pdbx_description
1 polymer ?
#
loop_
_entity_poly.entity_id
_entity_poly.type
_entity_poly.pdbx_seq_one_letter_code
_entity_poly.pdbx_strand_id
1 'polypeptide(L)'
;KELDIKIKAPICKTEKASKPKWKFDWNKKIKKLRADASNLKNMHEQRLKNRKIMEQLVRRYRLDTRKIEETLEIVKQQITATARKIQRYDARIIQYKQNQQFWSNQKRFLPKP
;
A
#
# COMPACT_ATOMS: atom_id res chain seq x y z
N LYS A 1 -2.42 -5.53 56.34
CA LYS A 1 -1.22 -4.95 55.70
C LYS A 1 -0.75 -5.94 54.65
N GLU A 2 -0.45 -5.44 53.44
CA GLU A 2 0.43 -6.07 52.44
C GLU A 2 -0.12 -7.34 51.74
N LEU A 3 -0.15 -7.49 50.40
CA LEU A 3 0.50 -6.78 49.29
C LEU A 3 -0.40 -6.80 48.05
N ASP A 4 -0.81 -5.63 47.57
CA ASP A 4 -1.27 -5.46 46.19
C ASP A 4 -0.07 -5.61 45.26
N ILE A 5 0.19 -6.83 44.80
CA ILE A 5 1.17 -7.08 43.75
C ILE A 5 0.59 -6.51 42.46
N LYS A 6 0.90 -5.24 42.20
CA LYS A 6 0.73 -4.61 40.88
C LYS A 6 1.66 -5.33 39.91
N ILE A 7 1.15 -6.40 39.28
CA ILE A 7 1.78 -7.03 38.13
C ILE A 7 1.80 -5.98 37.02
N LYS A 8 2.89 -5.22 36.96
CA LYS A 8 3.17 -4.31 35.85
C LYS A 8 3.46 -5.21 34.66
N ALA A 9 2.43 -5.44 33.84
CA ALA A 9 2.58 -6.14 32.57
C ALA A 9 3.81 -5.59 31.85
N PRO A 10 4.70 -6.45 31.31
CA PRO A 10 5.85 -5.96 30.58
C PRO A 10 5.32 -5.09 29.45
N ILE A 11 5.60 -3.79 29.53
CA ILE A 11 5.34 -2.84 28.46
C ILE A 11 6.25 -3.32 27.32
N CYS A 12 5.70 -4.17 26.45
CA CYS A 12 6.29 -4.44 25.16
C CYS A 12 6.38 -3.08 24.49
N LYS A 13 7.57 -2.50 24.50
CA LYS A 13 7.91 -1.31 23.73
C LYS A 13 7.66 -1.71 22.28
N THR A 14 6.46 -1.44 21.78
CA THR A 14 6.19 -1.52 20.36
C THR A 14 6.94 -0.33 19.79
N GLU A 15 8.19 -0.57 19.40
CA GLU A 15 8.89 0.31 18.48
C GLU A 15 7.88 0.70 17.42
N LYS A 16 7.65 2.00 17.24
CA LYS A 16 6.74 2.52 16.21
C LYS A 16 7.27 2.02 14.88
N ALA A 17 6.83 0.83 14.46
CA ALA A 17 7.34 0.15 13.30
C ALA A 17 6.96 1.02 12.10
N SER A 18 7.93 1.81 11.64
CA SER A 18 7.80 2.61 10.44
C SER A 18 7.23 1.70 9.36
N LYS A 19 6.18 2.16 8.66
CA LYS A 19 5.54 1.36 7.62
C LYS A 19 6.63 0.82 6.69
N PRO A 20 6.59 -0.46 6.32
CA PRO A 20 7.68 -1.05 5.56
C PRO A 20 7.88 -0.26 4.26
N LYS A 21 9.15 -0.03 3.88
CA LYS A 21 9.53 0.85 2.76
C LYS A 21 8.77 0.52 1.46
N TRP A 22 8.59 -0.77 1.16
CA TRP A 22 7.83 -1.22 -0.01
C TRP A 22 6.39 -0.70 -0.03
N LYS A 23 5.73 -0.64 1.14
CA LYS A 23 4.34 -0.19 1.27
C LYS A 23 4.27 1.31 1.08
N PHE A 24 5.25 2.05 1.58
CA PHE A 24 5.38 3.48 1.32
C PHE A 24 5.56 3.76 -0.18
N ASP A 25 6.47 3.05 -0.84
CA ASP A 25 6.77 3.24 -2.26
C ASP A 25 5.57 2.93 -3.16
N TRP A 26 4.83 1.85 -2.88
CA TRP A 26 3.62 1.52 -3.64
C TRP A 26 2.48 2.52 -3.39
N ASN A 27 2.33 3.03 -2.16
CA ASN A 27 1.37 4.10 -1.89
C ASN A 27 1.74 5.40 -2.61
N LYS A 28 3.03 5.76 -2.65
CA LYS A 28 3.54 6.90 -3.43
C LYS A 28 3.25 6.71 -4.92
N LYS A 29 3.42 5.50 -5.44
CA LYS A 29 3.07 5.16 -6.83
C LYS A 29 1.57 5.33 -7.09
N ILE A 30 0.70 4.80 -6.23
CA ILE A 30 -0.77 4.97 -6.34
C ILE A 30 -1.15 6.45 -6.33
N LYS A 31 -0.54 7.26 -5.43
CA LYS A 31 -0.81 8.70 -5.36
C LYS A 31 -0.46 9.40 -6.69
N LYS A 32 0.69 9.07 -7.28
CA LYS A 32 1.08 9.59 -8.59
C LYS A 32 0.10 9.17 -9.69
N LEU A 33 -0.25 7.88 -9.75
CA LEU A 33 -1.20 7.38 -10.76
C LEU A 33 -2.58 8.03 -10.63
N ARG A 34 -3.06 8.29 -9.41
CA ARG A 34 -4.33 9.01 -9.17
C ARG A 34 -4.27 10.46 -9.67
N ALA A 35 -3.16 11.15 -9.42
CA ALA A 35 -2.94 12.50 -9.93
C ALA A 35 -2.90 12.50 -11.47
N ASP A 36 -2.19 11.54 -12.07
CA ASP A 36 -2.15 11.36 -13.52
C ASP A 36 -3.55 11.10 -14.09
N ALA A 37 -4.34 10.20 -13.49
CA ALA A 37 -5.71 9.92 -13.93
C ALA A 37 -6.62 11.15 -13.88
N SER A 38 -6.53 11.94 -12.81
CA SER A 38 -7.26 13.21 -12.69
C SER A 38 -6.86 14.20 -13.78
N ASN A 39 -5.56 14.35 -14.02
CA ASN A 39 -5.06 15.25 -15.07
C ASN A 39 -5.41 14.76 -16.48
N LEU A 40 -5.36 13.45 -16.75
CA LEU A 40 -5.80 12.85 -18.01
C LEU A 40 -7.30 13.10 -18.25
N LYS A 41 -8.12 12.99 -17.21
CA LYS A 41 -9.56 13.34 -17.29
C LYS A 41 -9.74 14.82 -17.61
N ASN A 42 -9.05 15.70 -16.89
CA ASN A 42 -9.10 17.15 -17.16
C ASN A 42 -8.58 17.50 -18.56
N MET A 43 -7.60 16.76 -19.08
CA MET A 43 -7.07 16.94 -20.43
C MET A 43 -8.07 16.50 -21.49
N HIS A 44 -8.75 15.37 -21.28
CA HIS A 44 -9.84 14.90 -22.14
C HIS A 44 -11.00 15.91 -22.19
N GLU A 45 -11.36 16.48 -21.03
CA GLU A 45 -12.39 17.51 -20.91
C GLU A 45 -11.92 18.92 -21.32
N GLN A 46 -10.69 19.09 -21.83
CA GLN A 46 -10.08 20.38 -22.21
C GLN A 46 -10.00 21.42 -21.06
N ARG A 47 -10.06 20.96 -19.81
CA ARG A 47 -10.00 21.78 -18.58
C ARG A 47 -8.58 21.95 -18.04
N LEU A 48 -7.62 21.13 -18.48
CA LEU A 48 -6.24 21.19 -18.01
C LEU A 48 -5.49 22.37 -18.63
N LYS A 49 -5.26 23.43 -17.84
CA LYS A 49 -4.56 24.66 -18.30
C LYS A 49 -3.03 24.59 -18.21
N ASN A 50 -2.49 23.66 -17.41
CA ASN A 50 -1.05 23.60 -17.16
C ASN A 50 -0.32 22.82 -18.26
N ARG A 51 0.33 23.55 -19.17
CA ARG A 51 1.07 22.99 -20.31
C ARG A 51 2.21 22.06 -19.90
N LYS A 52 2.95 22.37 -18.82
CA LYS A 52 4.04 21.51 -18.34
C LYS A 52 3.53 20.13 -17.93
N ILE A 53 2.37 20.06 -17.28
CA ILE A 53 1.74 18.79 -16.88
C ILE A 53 1.23 18.05 -18.12
N MET A 54 0.64 18.75 -19.08
CA MET A 54 0.21 18.14 -20.35
C MET A 54 1.38 17.50 -21.09
N GLU A 55 2.48 18.22 -21.31
CA GLU A 55 3.67 17.70 -22.00
C GLU A 55 4.27 16.48 -21.28
N GLN A 56 4.30 16.51 -19.93
CA GLN A 56 4.74 15.36 -19.15
C GLN A 56 3.84 14.13 -19.34
N LEU A 57 2.52 14.32 -19.37
CA LEU A 57 1.57 13.23 -19.61
C LEU A 57 1.67 12.68 -21.02
N VAL A 58 1.78 13.56 -22.03
CA VAL A 58 1.97 13.19 -23.43
C VAL A 58 3.22 12.32 -23.58
N ARG A 59 4.37 12.76 -23.06
CA ARG A 59 5.62 11.99 -23.12
C ARG A 59 5.54 10.67 -22.35
N ARG A 60 4.98 10.70 -21.14
CA ARG A 60 4.96 9.53 -20.25
C ARG A 60 4.02 8.43 -20.74
N TYR A 61 2.89 8.80 -21.33
CA TYR A 61 1.86 7.87 -21.79
C TYR A 61 1.79 7.73 -23.31
N ARG A 62 2.63 8.44 -24.06
CA ARG A 62 2.69 8.46 -25.54
C ARG A 62 1.33 8.80 -26.16
N LEU A 63 0.72 9.88 -25.67
CA LEU A 63 -0.61 10.33 -26.09
C LEU A 63 -0.68 10.80 -27.54
N ASP A 64 0.47 10.98 -28.21
CA ASP A 64 0.53 11.27 -29.65
C ASP A 64 0.03 10.09 -30.50
N THR A 65 0.14 8.87 -29.95
CA THR A 65 -0.20 7.60 -30.65
C THR A 65 -1.40 6.89 -30.05
N ARG A 66 -1.76 7.20 -28.79
CA ARG A 66 -2.78 6.49 -28.02
C ARG A 66 -3.89 7.44 -27.58
N LYS A 67 -5.13 6.96 -27.62
CA LYS A 67 -6.28 7.73 -27.13
C LYS A 67 -6.17 7.99 -25.62
N ILE A 68 -6.59 9.18 -25.20
CA ILE A 68 -6.58 9.60 -23.80
C ILE A 68 -7.49 8.69 -22.95
N GLU A 69 -8.65 8.30 -23.49
CA GLU A 69 -9.63 7.42 -22.83
C GLU A 69 -9.03 6.04 -22.51
N GLU A 70 -8.39 5.41 -23.49
CA GLU A 70 -7.70 4.13 -23.32
C GLU A 70 -6.60 4.24 -22.27
N THR A 71 -5.82 5.33 -22.33
CA THR A 71 -4.75 5.59 -21.35
C THR A 71 -5.30 5.75 -19.94
N LEU A 72 -6.41 6.49 -19.79
CA LEU A 72 -7.08 6.70 -18.52
C LEU A 72 -7.56 5.38 -17.92
N GLU A 73 -8.11 4.49 -18.74
CA GLU A 73 -8.54 3.16 -18.27
C GLU A 73 -7.35 2.29 -17.84
N ILE A 74 -6.25 2.31 -18.60
CA ILE A 74 -5.01 1.62 -18.23
C ILE A 74 -4.48 2.14 -16.88
N VAL A 75 -4.49 3.46 -16.65
CA VAL A 75 -4.02 4.04 -15.39
C VAL A 75 -4.92 3.60 -14.22
N LYS A 76 -6.24 3.56 -14.39
CA LYS A 76 -7.17 3.03 -13.37
C LYS A 76 -6.88 1.57 -13.06
N GLN A 77 -6.66 0.74 -14.07
CA GLN A 77 -6.30 -0.67 -13.89
C GLN A 77 -4.98 -0.81 -13.12
N GLN A 78 -3.98 0.01 -13.41
CA GLN A 78 -2.71 0.02 -12.68
C GLN A 78 -2.87 0.42 -11.21
N ILE A 79 -3.75 1.38 -10.90
CA ILE A 79 -4.09 1.76 -9.52
C ILE A 79 -4.67 0.55 -8.79
N THR A 80 -5.68 -0.09 -9.37
CA THR A 80 -6.35 -1.27 -8.81
C THR A 80 -5.38 -2.43 -8.62
N ALA A 81 -4.55 -2.73 -9.62
CA ALA A 81 -3.54 -3.79 -9.54
C ALA A 81 -2.51 -3.52 -8.44
N THR A 82 -2.04 -2.28 -8.31
CA THR A 82 -1.07 -1.89 -7.26
C THR A 82 -1.71 -1.96 -5.87
N ALA A 83 -2.96 -1.52 -5.72
CA ALA A 83 -3.69 -1.62 -4.46
C ALA A 83 -3.90 -3.08 -4.03
N ARG A 84 -4.31 -3.95 -4.96
CA ARG A 84 -4.42 -5.39 -4.73
C ARG A 84 -3.07 -6.02 -4.37
N LYS A 85 -1.98 -5.54 -4.94
CA LYS A 85 -0.63 -5.99 -4.55
C LYS A 85 -0.34 -5.66 -3.09
N ILE A 86 -0.64 -4.43 -2.63
CA ILE A 86 -0.48 -4.07 -1.21
C ILE A 86 -1.30 -5.01 -0.32
N GLN A 87 -2.58 -5.21 -0.64
CA GLN A 87 -3.48 -6.07 0.14
C GLN A 87 -2.97 -7.50 0.26
N ARG A 88 -2.49 -8.10 -0.84
CA ARG A 88 -1.92 -9.46 -0.84
C ARG A 88 -0.71 -9.57 0.09
N TYR A 89 0.19 -8.59 0.06
CA TYR A 89 1.37 -8.61 0.92
C TYR A 89 1.02 -8.39 2.39
N ASP A 90 0.08 -7.48 2.68
CA ASP A 90 -0.43 -7.29 4.04
C ASP A 90 -1.06 -8.58 4.59
N ALA A 91 -1.90 -9.26 3.80
CA ALA A 91 -2.51 -10.54 4.17
C ALA A 91 -1.45 -11.62 4.43
N ARG A 92 -0.45 -11.74 3.56
CA ARG A 92 0.66 -12.71 3.73
C ARG A 92 1.45 -12.46 5.01
N ILE A 93 1.70 -11.20 5.37
CA ILE A 93 2.40 -10.83 6.61
C ILE A 93 1.55 -11.20 7.83
N ILE A 94 0.25 -10.96 7.80
CA ILE A 94 -0.67 -11.31 8.89
C ILE A 94 -0.68 -12.83 9.07
N GLN A 95 -0.88 -13.58 8.00
CA GLN A 95 -0.88 -15.05 8.04
C GLN A 95 0.45 -15.60 8.56
N TYR A 96 1.58 -15.06 8.12
CA TYR A 96 2.89 -15.45 8.63
C TYR A 96 3.00 -15.24 10.15
N LYS A 97 2.57 -14.07 10.65
CA LYS A 97 2.59 -13.78 12.10
C LYS A 97 1.69 -14.71 12.90
N GLN A 98 0.48 -14.98 12.41
CA GLN A 98 -0.46 -15.91 13.05
C GLN A 98 0.11 -17.32 13.10
N ASN A 99 0.71 -17.80 12.00
CA ASN A 99 1.37 -19.11 11.97
C ASN A 99 2.53 -19.18 12.97
N GLN A 100 3.39 -18.15 13.03
CA GLN A 100 4.49 -18.09 14.01
C GLN A 100 3.99 -18.16 15.46
N GLN A 101 2.89 -17.44 15.76
CA GLN A 101 2.26 -17.49 17.09
C GLN A 101 1.68 -18.88 17.39
N PHE A 102 1.01 -19.51 16.42
CA PHE A 102 0.47 -20.87 16.56
C PHE A 102 1.56 -21.90 16.87
N TRP A 103 2.66 -21.90 16.11
CA TRP A 103 3.80 -22.80 16.34
C TRP A 103 4.46 -22.56 17.70
N SER A 104 4.59 -21.29 18.11
CA SER A 104 5.14 -20.93 19.41
C SER A 104 4.26 -21.43 20.55
N ASN A 105 2.93 -21.31 20.41
CA ASN A 105 1.97 -21.81 21.38
C ASN A 105 1.94 -23.34 21.43
N GLN A 106 1.95 -24.04 20.29
CA GLN A 106 2.02 -25.50 20.26
C GLN A 106 3.24 -26.05 21.01
N LYS A 107 4.43 -25.45 20.82
CA LYS A 107 5.64 -25.84 21.55
C LYS A 107 5.55 -25.61 23.06
N ARG A 108 4.70 -24.67 23.51
CA ARG A 108 4.53 -24.32 24.92
C ARG A 108 3.49 -25.22 25.62
N PHE A 109 2.48 -25.70 24.88
CA PHE A 109 1.36 -26.44 25.45
C PHE A 109 1.37 -27.95 25.16
N LEU A 110 2.14 -28.43 24.19
CA LEU A 110 2.31 -29.86 23.97
C LEU A 110 3.50 -30.38 24.79
N PRO A 111 3.32 -31.41 25.63
CA PRO A 111 4.44 -32.04 26.33
C PRO A 111 5.41 -32.60 25.27
N LYS A 112 6.71 -32.34 25.46
CA LYS A 112 7.74 -33.04 24.67
C LYS A 112 7.62 -34.54 24.99
N PRO A 113 7.75 -35.42 23.98
CA PRO A 113 7.79 -36.87 24.21
C PRO A 113 8.93 -37.26 25.15
#